data_AF-A0A848ZLN8-F1
#
_entry.id   AF-A0A848ZLN8-F1
#
_cell.length_a   1.000
_cell.length_b   1.000
_cell.length_c   1.000
_cell.angle_alpha   90.00
_cell.angle_beta   90.00
_cell.angle_gamma   90.00
#
_symmetry.space_group_name_H-M   'P 1'
#
loop_
_entity.id
_entity.type
_entity.pdbx_description
1 polymer ?
#
loop_
_entity_poly.entity_id
_entity_poly.type
_entity_poly.pdbx_seq_one_letter_code
_entity_poly.pdbx_strand_id
1 'polypeptide(L)'
;MKTLLSIFTLFLFSTGLSQHTREEANAHFQNLHFMEAIDSYQQLLSKRKKPKPLFVERLAESYFNINDYTNARKWYDTLYTIKETRIDEKTLIKYVQSLKACEDYSTANRLLKIHYRHNSQKLESLLAQEAYLDSLMAEMP
;
A
#
# COMPACT_ATOMS: atom_id res chain seq x y z
N MET A 1 -11.93 -28.37 39.25
CA MET A 1 -10.67 -28.06 38.51
C MET A 1 -10.58 -28.75 37.13
N LYS A 2 -11.11 -29.97 36.95
CA LYS A 2 -11.07 -30.71 35.66
C LYS A 2 -11.90 -30.04 34.54
N THR A 3 -13.00 -29.37 34.89
CA THR A 3 -13.86 -28.62 33.96
C THR A 3 -13.26 -27.29 33.52
N LEU A 4 -12.39 -26.67 34.34
CA LEU A 4 -11.71 -25.41 34.00
C LEU A 4 -10.57 -25.65 32.99
N LEU A 5 -9.88 -26.79 33.10
CA LEU A 5 -8.81 -27.18 32.19
C LEU A 5 -9.32 -27.44 30.76
N SER A 6 -10.56 -27.95 30.65
CA SER A 6 -11.18 -28.28 29.36
C SER A 6 -11.64 -27.05 28.56
N ILE A 7 -11.93 -25.92 29.24
CA ILE A 7 -12.28 -24.64 28.59
C ILE A 7 -11.02 -23.94 28.05
N PHE A 8 -9.87 -24.11 28.70
CA PHE A 8 -8.59 -23.54 28.25
C PHE A 8 -8.08 -24.17 26.94
N THR A 9 -8.34 -25.47 26.72
CA THR A 9 -7.92 -26.18 25.50
C THR A 9 -8.76 -25.79 24.27
N LEU A 10 -10.00 -25.34 24.46
CA LEU A 10 -10.90 -24.98 23.36
C LEU A 10 -10.55 -23.62 22.73
N PHE A 11 -9.79 -22.77 23.42
CA PHE A 11 -9.39 -21.44 22.91
C PHE A 11 -8.18 -21.49 21.95
N LEU A 12 -7.44 -22.61 21.90
CA LEU A 12 -6.23 -22.74 21.09
C LEU A 12 -6.49 -23.09 19.61
N PHE A 13 -7.69 -23.57 19.27
CA PHE A 13 -7.98 -24.02 17.89
C PHE A 13 -8.39 -22.89 16.92
N SER A 14 -8.84 -21.74 17.43
CA SER A 14 -9.37 -20.66 16.57
C SER A 14 -8.29 -19.85 15.84
N THR A 15 -7.03 -19.93 16.28
CA THR A 15 -5.94 -19.13 15.70
C THR A 15 -5.29 -19.77 14.47
N GLY A 16 -5.37 -21.10 14.31
CA GLY A 16 -4.68 -21.86 13.26
C GLY A 16 -5.16 -21.57 11.83
N LEU A 17 -6.47 -21.53 11.60
CA LEU A 17 -7.04 -21.24 10.26
C LEU A 17 -6.68 -19.83 9.74
N SER A 18 -6.57 -18.87 10.67
CA SER A 18 -6.17 -17.50 10.33
C SER A 18 -4.68 -17.38 9.99
N GLN A 19 -3.85 -18.32 10.48
CA GLN A 19 -2.41 -18.32 10.28
C GLN A 19 -2.07 -18.91 8.91
N HIS A 20 -2.69 -20.04 8.56
CA HIS A 20 -2.54 -20.69 7.25
C HIS A 20 -2.86 -19.73 6.09
N THR A 21 -4.03 -19.08 6.15
CA THR A 21 -4.46 -18.10 5.13
C THR A 21 -3.52 -16.90 4.98
N ARG A 22 -2.76 -16.55 6.02
CA ARG A 22 -1.73 -15.49 5.95
C ARG A 22 -0.46 -15.97 5.27
N GLU A 23 -0.06 -17.20 5.53
CA GLU A 23 1.14 -17.81 4.94
C GLU A 23 0.94 -18.02 3.44
N GLU A 24 -0.24 -18.49 3.03
CA GLU A 24 -0.62 -18.61 1.63
C GLU A 24 -0.60 -17.25 0.90
N ALA A 25 -1.23 -16.21 1.48
CA ALA A 25 -1.22 -14.86 0.90
C ALA A 25 0.21 -14.34 0.66
N ASN A 26 1.09 -14.54 1.65
CA ASN A 26 2.49 -14.13 1.54
C ASN A 26 3.25 -14.97 0.51
N ALA A 27 2.96 -16.28 0.40
CA ALA A 27 3.57 -17.14 -0.59
C ALA A 27 3.18 -16.72 -2.01
N HIS A 28 1.89 -16.43 -2.27
CA HIS A 28 1.45 -15.87 -3.55
C HIS A 28 2.20 -14.59 -3.89
N PHE A 29 2.30 -13.67 -2.93
CA PHE A 29 3.03 -12.41 -3.13
C PHE A 29 4.52 -12.62 -3.44
N GLN A 30 5.20 -13.47 -2.67
CA GLN A 30 6.64 -13.73 -2.82
C GLN A 30 6.95 -14.45 -4.14
N ASN A 31 6.05 -15.30 -4.61
CA ASN A 31 6.16 -16.01 -5.89
C ASN A 31 5.62 -15.18 -7.08
N LEU A 32 5.31 -13.90 -6.86
CA LEU A 32 4.82 -12.97 -7.89
C LEU A 32 3.45 -13.34 -8.50
N HIS A 33 2.70 -14.22 -7.82
CA HIS A 33 1.31 -14.58 -8.15
C HIS A 33 0.37 -13.48 -7.64
N PHE A 34 0.47 -12.30 -8.24
CA PHE A 34 -0.13 -11.09 -7.69
C PHE A 34 -1.66 -11.07 -7.73
N MET A 35 -2.29 -11.75 -8.70
CA MET A 35 -3.75 -11.86 -8.75
C MET A 35 -4.27 -12.68 -7.56
N GLU A 36 -3.65 -13.81 -7.26
CA GLU A 36 -3.98 -14.66 -6.13
C GLU A 36 -3.64 -13.98 -4.79
N ALA A 37 -2.56 -13.20 -4.76
CA ALA A 37 -2.20 -12.39 -3.61
C ALA A 37 -3.25 -11.31 -3.33
N ILE A 38 -3.79 -10.66 -4.37
CA ILE A 38 -4.87 -9.67 -4.24
C ILE A 38 -6.07 -10.30 -3.53
N ASP A 39 -6.57 -11.41 -4.06
CA ASP A 39 -7.73 -12.11 -3.51
C ASP A 39 -7.49 -12.51 -2.05
N SER A 40 -6.32 -13.07 -1.76
CA SER A 40 -5.96 -13.53 -0.42
C SER A 40 -5.85 -12.37 0.58
N TYR A 41 -5.21 -11.25 0.21
CA TYR A 41 -5.10 -10.09 1.11
C TYR A 41 -6.43 -9.37 1.31
N GLN A 42 -7.29 -9.29 0.30
CA GLN A 42 -8.64 -8.76 0.46
C GLN A 42 -9.44 -9.58 1.48
N GLN A 43 -9.38 -10.91 1.41
CA GLN A 43 -10.03 -11.79 2.39
C GLN A 43 -9.45 -11.63 3.81
N LEU A 44 -8.13 -11.43 3.93
CA LEU A 44 -7.49 -11.19 5.23
C LEU A 44 -7.87 -9.85 5.85
N LEU A 45 -8.09 -8.82 5.02
CA LEU A 45 -8.49 -7.49 5.45
C LEU A 45 -9.98 -7.43 5.80
N SER A 46 -10.86 -8.13 5.05
CA SER A 46 -12.31 -8.15 5.32
C SER A 46 -12.67 -8.78 6.67
N LYS A 47 -11.84 -9.71 7.16
CA LYS A 47 -12.00 -10.37 8.48
C LYS A 47 -11.55 -9.48 9.66
N ARG A 48 -11.09 -8.25 9.44
CA ARG A 48 -10.50 -7.39 10.47
C ARG A 48 -11.26 -6.08 10.63
N LYS A 49 -11.48 -5.68 11.90
CA LYS A 49 -12.00 -4.35 12.23
C LYS A 49 -11.00 -3.21 11.93
N LYS A 50 -9.70 -3.50 12.03
CA LYS A 50 -8.62 -2.56 11.73
C LYS A 50 -7.67 -3.17 10.69
N PRO A 51 -7.43 -2.51 9.54
CA PRO A 51 -6.51 -3.01 8.53
C PRO A 51 -5.09 -3.13 9.08
N LYS A 52 -4.44 -4.27 8.88
CA LYS A 52 -3.02 -4.44 9.24
C LYS A 52 -2.16 -3.75 8.17
N PRO A 53 -1.26 -2.80 8.52
CA PRO A 53 -0.49 -2.04 7.54
C PRO A 53 0.23 -2.91 6.51
N LEU A 54 0.86 -4.00 6.95
CA LEU A 54 1.54 -4.93 6.05
C LEU A 54 0.62 -5.54 4.99
N PHE A 55 -0.62 -5.88 5.32
CA PHE A 55 -1.55 -6.47 4.35
C PHE A 55 -2.06 -5.43 3.37
N VAL A 56 -2.29 -4.20 3.85
CA VAL A 56 -2.64 -3.06 2.99
C VAL A 56 -1.51 -2.76 2.00
N GLU A 57 -0.26 -2.73 2.50
CA GLU A 57 0.93 -2.48 1.70
C GLU A 57 1.13 -3.56 0.63
N ARG A 58 1.05 -4.84 1.01
CA ARG A 58 1.16 -5.94 0.05
C ARG A 58 0.04 -5.96 -0.98
N LEU A 59 -1.20 -5.67 -0.57
CA LEU A 59 -2.32 -5.56 -1.49
C LEU A 59 -2.12 -4.41 -2.50
N ALA A 60 -1.70 -3.24 -2.04
CA ALA A 60 -1.38 -2.11 -2.90
C ALA A 60 -0.25 -2.45 -3.89
N GLU A 61 0.82 -3.10 -3.40
CA GLU A 61 1.91 -3.56 -4.25
C GLU A 61 1.47 -4.60 -5.28
N SER A 62 0.59 -5.55 -4.93
CA SER A 62 0.09 -6.53 -5.89
C SER A 62 -0.69 -5.87 -7.02
N TYR A 63 -1.59 -4.93 -6.70
CA TYR A 63 -2.29 -4.13 -7.71
C TYR A 63 -1.34 -3.33 -8.59
N PHE A 64 -0.34 -2.70 -7.97
CA PHE A 64 0.69 -1.94 -8.69
C PHE A 64 1.44 -2.83 -9.69
N ASN A 65 1.84 -4.04 -9.28
CA ASN A 65 2.61 -4.95 -10.13
C ASN A 65 1.81 -5.54 -11.31
N ILE A 66 0.47 -5.56 -11.23
CA ILE A 66 -0.40 -5.92 -12.36
C ILE A 66 -0.86 -4.69 -13.17
N ASN A 67 -0.26 -3.53 -12.91
CA ASN A 67 -0.57 -2.24 -13.54
C ASN A 67 -2.00 -1.72 -13.30
N ASP A 68 -2.69 -2.23 -12.28
CA ASP A 68 -3.96 -1.67 -11.83
C ASP A 68 -3.70 -0.51 -10.85
N TYR A 69 -3.27 0.62 -11.42
CA TYR A 69 -2.88 1.79 -10.64
C TYR A 69 -4.06 2.44 -9.90
N THR A 70 -5.28 2.27 -10.39
CA THR A 70 -6.49 2.78 -9.74
C THR A 70 -6.71 2.09 -8.39
N ASN A 71 -6.66 0.75 -8.37
CA ASN A 71 -6.77 0.03 -7.11
C ASN A 71 -5.50 0.15 -6.24
N ALA A 72 -4.31 0.20 -6.86
CA ALA A 72 -3.07 0.45 -6.13
C ALA A 72 -3.13 1.77 -5.36
N ARG A 73 -3.52 2.86 -6.02
CA ARG A 73 -3.74 4.18 -5.42
C ARG A 73 -4.65 4.09 -4.21
N LYS A 74 -5.84 3.50 -4.35
CA LYS A 74 -6.82 3.36 -3.26
C LYS A 74 -6.21 2.72 -2.00
N TRP A 75 -5.43 1.66 -2.18
CA TRP A 75 -4.79 0.96 -1.06
C TRP A 75 -3.56 1.69 -0.52
N TYR A 76 -2.83 2.42 -1.36
CA TYR A 76 -1.77 3.32 -0.89
C TYR A 76 -2.31 4.53 -0.11
N ASP A 77 -3.43 5.12 -0.51
CA ASP A 77 -4.14 6.17 0.26
C ASP A 77 -4.48 5.64 1.67
N THR A 78 -5.00 4.41 1.71
CA THR A 78 -5.32 3.71 2.95
C THR A 78 -4.06 3.47 3.79
N LEU A 79 -2.96 3.02 3.18
CA LEU A 79 -1.69 2.80 3.87
C LEU A 79 -1.13 4.10 4.45
N TYR A 80 -1.16 5.18 3.68
CA TYR A 80 -0.70 6.51 4.09
C TYR A 80 -1.54 7.06 5.24
N THR A 81 -2.84 6.79 5.26
CA THR A 81 -3.70 7.16 6.40
C THR A 81 -3.33 6.38 7.67
N ILE A 82 -2.97 5.10 7.56
CA ILE A 82 -2.68 4.24 8.73
C ILE A 82 -1.25 4.45 9.26
N LYS A 83 -0.26 4.65 8.36
CA LYS A 83 1.16 4.84 8.71
C LYS A 83 1.57 6.32 8.78
N GLU A 84 0.67 7.23 8.46
CA GLU A 84 0.94 8.66 8.24
C GLU A 84 2.13 8.85 7.28
N THR A 85 3.27 9.28 7.80
CA THR A 85 4.48 9.63 7.05
C THR A 85 5.61 8.60 7.17
N ARG A 86 5.38 7.47 7.84
CA ARG A 86 6.41 6.42 8.06
C ARG A 86 6.48 5.37 6.95
N ILE A 87 6.00 5.73 5.76
CA ILE A 87 6.16 4.87 4.58
C ILE A 87 7.60 5.01 4.08
N ASP A 88 8.23 3.89 3.75
CA ASP A 88 9.57 3.91 3.16
C ASP A 88 9.56 4.54 1.77
N GLU A 89 10.70 5.05 1.33
CA GLU A 89 10.82 5.77 0.05
C GLU A 89 10.35 4.92 -1.14
N LYS A 90 10.67 3.62 -1.18
CA LYS A 90 10.27 2.75 -2.29
C LYS A 90 8.75 2.64 -2.40
N THR A 91 8.07 2.43 -1.27
CA THR A 91 6.61 2.38 -1.22
C THR A 91 5.99 3.74 -1.55
N LEU A 92 6.56 4.84 -1.07
CA LEU A 92 6.11 6.18 -1.42
C LEU A 92 6.22 6.46 -2.92
N ILE A 93 7.32 6.05 -3.57
CA ILE A 93 7.51 6.23 -5.01
C ILE A 93 6.44 5.47 -5.81
N LYS A 94 6.11 4.23 -5.44
CA LYS A 94 5.01 3.48 -6.08
C LYS A 94 3.65 4.14 -5.89
N TYR A 95 3.41 4.70 -4.71
CA TYR A 95 2.19 5.47 -4.45
C TYR A 95 2.11 6.72 -5.33
N VAL A 96 3.19 7.51 -5.40
CA VAL A 96 3.30 8.68 -6.28
C VAL A 96 3.09 8.30 -7.76
N GLN A 97 3.66 7.18 -8.21
CA GLN A 97 3.44 6.68 -9.57
C GLN A 97 1.97 6.31 -9.81
N SER A 98 1.33 5.66 -8.84
CA SER A 98 -0.09 5.33 -8.93
C SER A 98 -0.97 6.58 -8.99
N LEU A 99 -0.65 7.62 -8.20
CA LEU A 99 -1.34 8.91 -8.25
C LEU A 99 -1.20 9.58 -9.62
N LYS A 100 0.02 9.62 -10.18
CA LYS A 100 0.27 10.19 -11.52
C LYS A 100 -0.45 9.42 -12.63
N ALA A 101 -0.49 8.10 -12.54
CA ALA A 101 -1.24 7.27 -13.48
C ALA A 101 -2.76 7.50 -13.41
N CYS A 102 -3.26 7.97 -12.26
CA CYS A 102 -4.63 8.42 -12.07
C CYS A 102 -4.79 9.95 -12.21
N GLU A 103 -3.84 10.62 -12.88
CA GLU A 103 -3.85 12.07 -13.17
C GLU A 103 -3.89 12.99 -11.93
N ASP A 104 -3.63 12.47 -10.73
CA ASP A 104 -3.55 13.27 -9.50
C ASP A 104 -2.13 13.79 -9.27
N TYR A 105 -1.68 14.63 -10.20
CA TYR A 105 -0.36 15.24 -10.19
C TYR A 105 -0.16 16.15 -8.96
N SER A 106 -1.22 16.85 -8.53
CA SER A 106 -1.17 17.74 -7.37
C SER A 106 -0.80 16.98 -6.09
N THR A 107 -1.48 15.87 -5.80
CA THR A 107 -1.17 15.07 -4.61
C THR A 107 0.20 14.40 -4.74
N ALA A 108 0.54 13.88 -5.92
CA ALA A 108 1.84 13.28 -6.20
C ALA A 108 3.00 14.25 -5.92
N ASN A 109 2.93 15.48 -6.45
CA ASN A 109 3.96 16.49 -6.28
C ASN A 109 4.05 16.95 -4.82
N ARG A 110 2.91 17.15 -4.15
CA ARG A 110 2.87 17.50 -2.71
C ARG A 110 3.59 16.45 -1.86
N LEU A 111 3.34 15.16 -2.11
CA LEU A 111 3.98 14.08 -1.35
C LEU A 111 5.50 14.03 -1.55
N LEU A 112 5.96 14.19 -2.79
CA LEU A 112 7.39 14.25 -3.09
C LEU A 112 8.06 15.44 -2.40
N LYS A 113 7.44 16.63 -2.43
CA LYS A 113 7.95 17.83 -1.74
C LYS A 113 8.05 17.61 -0.23
N ILE A 114 7.03 17.01 0.39
CA ILE A 114 7.04 16.70 1.83
C ILE A 114 8.18 15.73 2.16
N HIS A 115 8.36 14.68 1.35
CA HIS A 115 9.37 13.66 1.59
C HIS A 115 10.80 14.19 1.44
N TYR A 116 11.07 14.97 0.41
CA TYR A 116 12.40 15.52 0.13
C TYR A 116 12.61 16.94 0.67
N ARG A 117 11.78 17.43 1.59
CA ARG A 117 11.85 18.81 2.12
C ARG A 117 13.20 19.20 2.74
N HIS A 118 13.97 18.21 3.21
CA HIS A 118 15.31 18.41 3.79
C HIS A 118 16.46 18.10 2.81
N ASN A 119 16.14 17.76 1.56
CA ASN A 119 17.10 17.55 0.49
C ASN A 119 16.92 18.67 -0.55
N SER A 120 17.62 19.79 -0.35
CA SER A 120 17.49 20.99 -1.17
C SER A 120 17.71 20.70 -2.66
N GLN A 121 18.77 19.96 -3.00
CA GLN A 121 19.07 19.60 -4.39
C GLN A 121 17.92 18.82 -5.05
N LYS A 122 17.35 17.83 -4.34
CA LYS A 122 16.23 17.04 -4.86
C LYS A 122 14.96 17.88 -4.98
N LEU A 123 14.70 18.76 -4.00
CA LEU A 123 13.55 19.64 -4.01
C LEU A 123 13.58 20.62 -5.19
N GLU A 124 14.73 21.26 -5.45
CA GLU A 124 14.92 22.14 -6.60
C GLU A 124 14.67 21.39 -7.92
N SER A 125 15.20 20.17 -8.05
CA SER A 125 14.95 19.33 -9.22
C SER A 125 13.47 19.00 -9.42
N LEU A 126 12.73 18.75 -8.34
CA LEU A 126 11.30 18.46 -8.40
C LEU A 126 10.48 19.69 -8.80
N LEU A 127 10.82 20.87 -8.27
CA LEU A 127 10.15 22.13 -8.62
C LEU A 127 10.37 22.50 -10.09
N ALA A 128 11.60 22.32 -10.60
CA ALA A 128 11.90 22.54 -12.00
C ALA A 128 11.14 21.57 -12.93
N GLN A 129 11.04 20.29 -12.54
CA GLN A 129 10.27 19.29 -13.30
C GLN A 129 8.78 19.63 -13.33
N GLU A 130 8.20 20.05 -12.21
CA GLU A 130 6.80 20.46 -12.12
C GLU A 130 6.52 21.69 -13.00
N ALA A 131 7.34 22.74 -12.89
CA ALA A 131 7.19 23.95 -13.70
C ALA A 131 7.29 23.67 -15.21
N TYR A 132 8.17 22.75 -15.61
CA TYR A 132 8.31 22.32 -17.01
C TYR A 132 7.08 21.54 -17.50
N LEU A 133 6.51 20.65 -16.67
CA LEU A 133 5.28 19.94 -17.02
C LEU A 133 4.09 20.91 -17.13
N ASP A 134 4.00 21.88 -16.22
CA ASP A 134 2.95 22.91 -16.25
C ASP A 134 3.03 23.76 -17.52
N SER A 135 4.24 24.13 -17.97
CA SER A 135 4.40 24.87 -19.24
C SER A 135 3.95 24.04 -20.44
N LEU A 136 4.29 22.75 -20.48
CA LEU A 136 3.85 21.87 -21.56
C LEU A 136 2.32 21.74 -21.59
N MET A 137 1.68 21.61 -20.43
CA MET A 137 0.23 21.51 -20.33
C MET A 137 -0.49 22.81 -20.74
N ALA A 138 0.13 23.97 -20.49
CA ALA A 138 -0.42 25.26 -20.90
C ALA A 138 -0.35 25.51 -22.41
N GLU A 139 0.56 24.82 -23.12
CA GLU A 139 0.74 24.92 -24.57
C GLU A 139 -0.14 23.91 -25.35
N MET A 140 -0.83 22.99 -24.67
CA MET A 140 -1.72 22.03 -25.31
C MET A 140 -3.02 22.71 -25.79
N PRO A 141 -3.44 22.49 -27.06
CA PRO A 141 -4.61 23.13 -27.65
C PRO A 141 -5.96 22.63 -27.11
#